data_AF-A0A6G6Z9X5-F1
#
_entry.id   AF-A0A6G6Z9X5-F1
#
_cell.length_a   1.000
_cell.length_b   1.000
_cell.length_c   1.000
_cell.angle_alpha   90.00
_cell.angle_beta   90.00
_cell.angle_gamma   90.00
#
_symmetry.space_group_name_H-M   'P 1'
#
loop_
_entity.id
_entity.type
_entity.pdbx_description
1 polymer ?
#
loop_
_entity_poly.entity_id
_entity_poly.type
_entity_poly.pdbx_seq_one_letter_code
_entity_poly.pdbx_strand_id
1 'polypeptide(L)'
;MAHKITASIRVTIGSVLFALASSAFLHLIPPSPIDRHLLRGSFHPYYQGHAYLIPVKYYDGPLDAAQLYEDDRPLGPANSSKEEIIDKGAGRFLFYRETERATNYFGPVLVFSTSDNTDPNTNGRKYHLK
;
A
#
# COMPACT_ATOMS: atom_id res chain seq x y z
N MET A 1 62.12 4.16 6.43
CA MET A 1 61.15 4.37 7.53
C MET A 1 59.78 3.97 7.04
N ALA A 2 59.16 2.92 7.59
CA ALA A 2 57.80 2.53 7.24
C ALA A 2 56.79 3.33 8.08
N HIS A 3 55.91 4.10 7.43
CA HIS A 3 54.88 4.88 8.09
C HIS A 3 53.78 3.93 8.61
N LYS A 4 53.73 3.71 9.94
CA LYS A 4 52.71 2.85 10.55
C LYS A 4 51.37 3.60 10.59
N ILE A 5 50.39 3.08 9.85
CA ILE A 5 49.03 3.59 9.85
C ILE A 5 48.40 3.38 11.23
N THR A 6 48.00 4.48 11.89
CA THR A 6 47.34 4.46 13.20
C THR A 6 45.94 3.85 13.11
N ALA A 7 45.45 3.27 14.23
CA ALA A 7 44.14 2.62 14.29
C ALA A 7 43.00 3.52 13.78
N SER A 8 43.03 4.82 14.12
CA SER A 8 42.04 5.80 13.66
C SER A 8 42.00 5.95 12.14
N ILE A 9 43.16 5.92 11.46
CA ILE A 9 43.22 6.01 10.00
C ILE A 9 42.62 4.75 9.35
N ARG A 10 42.84 3.57 9.94
CA ARG A 10 42.26 2.30 9.45
C ARG A 10 40.74 2.31 9.58
N VAL A 11 40.21 2.84 10.68
CA VAL A 11 38.76 3.00 10.89
C VAL A 11 38.18 3.96 9.85
N THR A 12 38.81 5.13 9.63
CA THR A 12 38.33 6.10 8.63
C THR A 12 38.29 5.50 7.22
N ILE A 13 39.36 4.83 6.80
CA ILE A 13 39.41 4.18 5.48
C ILE A 13 38.32 3.11 5.36
N GLY A 14 38.15 2.27 6.39
CA GLY A 14 37.11 1.25 6.42
C GLY A 14 35.71 1.83 6.28
N SER A 15 35.38 2.88 7.03
CA SER A 15 34.08 3.54 6.98
C SER A 15 33.79 4.17 5.61
N VAL A 16 34.79 4.81 4.99
CA VAL A 16 34.64 5.39 3.65
C VAL A 16 34.41 4.31 2.61
N LEU A 17 35.18 3.24 2.63
CA LEU A 17 34.99 2.11 1.71
C LEU A 17 33.62 1.45 1.90
N PHE A 18 33.17 1.26 3.14
CA PHE A 18 31.86 0.71 3.43
C PHE A 18 30.73 1.61 2.92
N ALA A 19 30.83 2.93 3.13
CA ALA A 19 29.83 3.88 2.64
C ALA A 19 29.77 3.91 1.11
N LEU A 20 30.91 3.93 0.43
CA LEU A 20 30.98 3.91 -1.03
C LEU A 20 30.45 2.60 -1.61
N ALA A 21 30.83 1.46 -1.02
CA ALA A 21 30.32 0.15 -1.43
C ALA A 21 28.81 0.04 -1.22
N SER A 22 28.29 0.53 -0.09
CA SER A 22 26.85 0.55 0.20
C SER A 22 26.09 1.42 -0.79
N SER A 23 26.60 2.61 -1.11
CA SER A 23 26.02 3.51 -2.11
C SER A 23 26.02 2.88 -3.51
N ALA A 24 27.17 2.35 -3.94
CA ALA A 24 27.28 1.65 -5.22
C ALA A 24 26.31 0.46 -5.30
N PHE A 25 26.16 -0.31 -4.21
CA PHE A 25 25.21 -1.41 -4.14
C PHE A 25 23.75 -0.94 -4.30
N LEU A 26 23.35 0.17 -3.68
CA LEU A 26 22.00 0.74 -3.89
C LEU A 26 21.74 1.11 -5.35
N HIS A 27 22.76 1.57 -6.08
CA HIS A 27 22.64 1.85 -7.52
C HIS A 27 22.59 0.61 -8.41
N LEU A 28 23.03 -0.55 -7.91
CA LEU A 28 22.92 -1.83 -8.60
C LEU A 28 21.57 -2.51 -8.39
N ILE A 29 20.79 -2.10 -7.39
CA ILE A 29 19.42 -2.58 -7.19
C ILE A 29 18.55 -1.94 -8.28
N PRO A 30 17.98 -2.72 -9.22
CA PRO A 30 17.08 -2.16 -10.21
C PRO A 30 15.91 -1.48 -9.49
N PRO A 31 15.40 -0.34 -10.00
CA PRO A 31 14.22 0.27 -9.41
C PRO A 31 13.11 -0.78 -9.41
N SER A 32 12.63 -1.15 -8.22
CA SER A 32 11.49 -2.06 -8.11
C SER A 32 10.31 -1.39 -8.82
N PRO A 33 9.74 -2.01 -9.87
CA PRO A 33 8.60 -1.42 -10.55
C PRO A 33 7.49 -1.20 -9.52
N ILE A 34 7.02 0.04 -9.42
CA ILE A 34 5.86 0.35 -8.57
C ILE A 34 4.67 -0.32 -9.24
N ASP A 35 4.20 -1.41 -8.65
CA ASP A 35 2.91 -1.97 -8.98
C ASP A 35 1.83 -0.94 -8.61
N ARG A 36 1.26 -0.31 -9.64
CA ARG A 36 0.26 0.75 -9.51
C ARG A 36 -1.11 0.21 -9.11
N HIS A 37 -1.35 -1.07 -9.33
CA HIS A 37 -2.61 -1.73 -9.02
C HIS A 37 -2.67 -2.16 -7.56
N LEU A 38 -1.51 -2.45 -6.96
CA LEU A 38 -1.41 -2.83 -5.56
C LEU A 38 -1.80 -1.68 -4.63
N LEU A 39 -2.78 -1.92 -3.77
CA LEU A 39 -3.16 -1.03 -2.69
C LEU A 39 -2.06 -1.05 -1.62
N ARG A 40 -1.43 0.10 -1.39
CA ARG A 40 -0.36 0.27 -0.41
C ARG A 40 -0.74 1.33 0.61
N GLY A 41 -0.46 1.06 1.88
CA GLY A 41 -0.74 1.95 2.99
C GLY A 41 -1.55 1.26 4.08
N SER A 42 -1.96 2.03 5.07
CA SER A 42 -2.86 1.54 6.12
C SER A 42 -4.30 1.65 5.68
N PHE A 43 -5.07 0.60 5.94
CA PHE A 43 -6.51 0.58 5.78
C PHE A 43 -7.15 1.14 7.05
N HIS A 44 -7.90 2.23 6.93
CA HIS A 44 -8.47 2.92 8.08
C HIS A 44 -9.85 2.33 8.37
N PRO A 45 -10.18 1.93 9.62
CA PRO A 45 -11.53 1.52 9.96
C PRO A 45 -12.54 2.60 9.56
N TYR A 46 -13.60 2.19 8.85
CA TYR A 46 -14.66 3.07 8.37
C TYR A 46 -15.92 2.80 9.16
N TYR A 47 -16.16 3.59 10.21
CA TYR A 47 -17.21 3.36 11.22
C TYR A 47 -17.04 2.02 11.97
N GLN A 48 -17.98 1.70 12.87
CA GLN A 48 -18.02 0.39 13.54
C GLN A 48 -18.61 -0.64 12.57
N GLY A 49 -17.90 -1.74 12.31
CA GLY A 49 -18.36 -2.82 11.44
C GLY A 49 -17.21 -3.48 10.67
N HIS A 50 -17.50 -3.91 9.44
CA HIS A 50 -16.55 -4.64 8.58
C HIS A 50 -15.84 -3.76 7.55
N ALA A 51 -16.16 -2.47 7.49
CA ALA A 51 -15.68 -1.57 6.45
C ALA A 51 -14.33 -0.93 6.79
N TYR A 52 -13.49 -0.83 5.77
CA TYR A 52 -12.22 -0.12 5.79
C TYR A 52 -12.14 0.83 4.60
N LEU A 53 -11.43 1.94 4.81
CA LEU A 53 -11.22 3.00 3.85
C LEU A 53 -9.74 3.14 3.50
N ILE A 54 -9.46 3.29 2.20
CA ILE A 54 -8.13 3.63 1.70
C ILE A 54 -8.22 4.63 0.53
N PRO A 55 -7.47 5.74 0.56
CA PRO A 55 -7.30 6.60 -0.61
C PRO A 55 -6.48 5.88 -1.69
N VAL A 56 -6.94 5.93 -2.93
CA VAL A 56 -6.28 5.27 -4.07
C VAL A 56 -5.54 6.31 -4.89
N LYS A 57 -4.21 6.21 -4.94
CA LYS A 57 -3.35 7.19 -5.60
C LYS A 57 -3.31 7.04 -7.12
N TYR A 58 -3.31 5.81 -7.61
CA TYR A 58 -3.18 5.50 -9.03
C TYR A 58 -4.31 4.56 -9.45
N TYR A 59 -5.15 5.02 -10.37
CA TYR A 59 -6.16 4.22 -11.02
C TYR A 59 -6.59 4.93 -12.30
N ASP A 60 -6.42 4.25 -13.43
CA ASP A 60 -6.59 4.85 -14.76
C ASP A 60 -7.93 4.43 -15.42
N GLY A 61 -8.72 3.58 -14.75
CA GLY A 61 -9.99 3.06 -15.26
C GLY A 61 -11.24 3.82 -14.80
N PRO A 62 -12.42 3.42 -15.28
CA PRO A 62 -13.71 3.85 -14.71
C PRO A 62 -13.87 3.30 -13.28
N LEU A 63 -14.29 4.15 -12.34
CA LEU A 63 -14.37 3.77 -10.92
C LEU A 63 -15.47 2.74 -10.65
N ASP A 64 -16.58 2.84 -11.38
CA ASP A 64 -17.75 1.98 -11.32
C ASP A 64 -17.52 0.59 -11.95
N ALA A 65 -16.52 0.47 -12.82
CA ALA A 65 -16.11 -0.78 -13.46
C ALA A 65 -14.91 -1.47 -12.77
N ALA A 66 -14.41 -0.89 -11.67
CA ALA A 66 -13.23 -1.39 -10.98
C ALA A 66 -13.44 -2.79 -10.40
N GLN A 67 -12.40 -3.61 -10.48
CA GLN A 67 -12.38 -4.93 -9.86
C GLN A 67 -11.37 -4.96 -8.72
N LEU A 68 -11.86 -5.24 -7.51
CA LEU A 68 -11.04 -5.44 -6.34
C LEU A 68 -10.66 -6.91 -6.20
N TYR A 69 -9.39 -7.17 -5.93
CA TYR A 69 -8.86 -8.51 -5.69
C TYR A 69 -8.23 -8.61 -4.31
N GLU A 70 -8.37 -9.77 -3.68
CA GLU A 70 -7.70 -10.21 -2.47
C GLU A 70 -6.93 -11.50 -2.79
N ASP A 71 -5.60 -11.47 -2.73
CA ASP A 71 -4.71 -12.57 -3.14
C ASP A 71 -5.10 -13.18 -4.50
N ASP A 72 -5.27 -12.30 -5.50
CA ASP A 72 -5.68 -12.64 -6.88
C ASP A 72 -7.09 -13.23 -7.02
N ARG A 73 -7.89 -13.26 -5.95
CA ARG A 73 -9.31 -13.64 -6.00
C ARG A 73 -10.19 -12.41 -6.04
N PRO A 74 -11.17 -12.33 -6.94
CA PRO A 74 -12.06 -11.19 -6.99
C PRO A 74 -12.90 -11.10 -5.71
N LEU A 75 -12.96 -9.90 -5.16
CA LEU A 75 -13.90 -9.52 -4.11
C LEU A 75 -15.18 -8.94 -4.72
N GLY A 76 -16.27 -9.06 -3.98
CA GLY A 76 -17.53 -8.42 -4.32
C GLY A 76 -18.64 -8.81 -3.33
N PRO A 77 -19.88 -8.33 -3.55
CA PRO A 77 -20.33 -7.51 -4.68
C PRO A 77 -19.66 -6.12 -4.84
N ALA A 78 -19.41 -5.73 -6.09
CA ALA A 78 -18.96 -4.37 -6.45
C ALA A 78 -20.10 -3.35 -6.34
N ASN A 79 -19.76 -2.07 -6.18
CA ASN A 79 -20.71 -0.95 -6.07
C ASN A 79 -21.77 -1.14 -4.97
N SER A 80 -21.39 -1.81 -3.88
CA SER A 80 -22.26 -1.98 -2.71
C SER A 80 -22.47 -0.64 -1.99
N SER A 81 -23.59 -0.48 -1.27
CA SER A 81 -23.76 0.72 -0.43
C SER A 81 -22.78 0.71 0.75
N LYS A 82 -22.48 1.88 1.31
CA LYS A 82 -21.60 2.01 2.49
C LYS A 82 -22.14 1.20 3.67
N GLU A 83 -23.46 1.25 3.87
CA GLU A 83 -24.18 0.52 4.92
C GLU A 83 -24.03 -0.99 4.72
N GLU A 84 -24.16 -1.50 3.49
CA GLU A 84 -23.97 -2.93 3.23
C GLU A 84 -22.54 -3.40 3.49
N ILE A 85 -21.53 -2.57 3.19
CA ILE A 85 -20.13 -2.89 3.46
C ILE A 85 -19.89 -2.93 4.98
N ILE A 86 -20.45 -1.97 5.71
CA ILE A 86 -20.33 -1.88 7.17
C ILE A 86 -21.01 -3.09 7.85
N ASP A 87 -22.26 -3.36 7.48
CA ASP A 87 -23.12 -4.32 8.19
C ASP A 87 -22.89 -5.77 7.76
N LYS A 88 -22.67 -6.00 6.45
CA LYS A 88 -22.58 -7.36 5.89
C LYS A 88 -21.14 -7.77 5.57
N GLY A 89 -20.32 -6.80 5.15
CA GLY A 89 -18.94 -7.04 4.72
C GLY A 89 -18.84 -8.10 3.62
N ALA A 90 -17.98 -9.10 3.83
CA ALA A 90 -17.77 -10.29 3.00
C ALA A 90 -17.34 -9.97 1.55
N GLY A 91 -16.32 -9.12 1.40
CA GLY A 91 -15.76 -8.74 0.10
C GLY A 91 -16.50 -7.61 -0.60
N ARG A 92 -17.56 -7.05 -0.01
CA ARG A 92 -18.27 -5.90 -0.59
C ARG A 92 -17.37 -4.68 -0.67
N PHE A 93 -17.50 -3.93 -1.75
CA PHE A 93 -16.76 -2.69 -1.93
C PHE A 93 -17.52 -1.64 -2.73
N LEU A 94 -17.08 -0.39 -2.54
CA LEU A 94 -17.49 0.81 -3.26
C LEU A 94 -16.25 1.62 -3.58
N PHE A 95 -16.05 1.93 -4.85
CA PHE A 95 -14.95 2.78 -5.30
C PHE A 95 -15.50 4.04 -5.95
N TYR A 96 -15.20 5.20 -5.37
CA TYR A 96 -15.81 6.44 -5.78
C TYR A 96 -14.84 7.61 -5.69
N ARG A 97 -15.13 8.69 -6.41
CA ARG A 97 -14.39 9.95 -6.27
C ARG A 97 -14.94 10.69 -5.06
N GLU A 98 -14.10 10.94 -4.08
CA GLU A 98 -14.50 11.76 -2.94
C GLU A 98 -14.70 13.21 -3.41
N THR A 99 -15.95 13.66 -3.38
CA THR A 99 -16.34 15.01 -3.79
C THR A 99 -16.57 15.92 -2.59
N GLU A 100 -16.69 15.36 -1.38
CA GLU A 100 -16.92 16.13 -0.17
C GLU A 100 -15.60 16.43 0.55
N ARG A 101 -15.44 17.68 1.01
CA ARG A 101 -14.26 18.13 1.78
C ARG A 101 -14.08 17.42 3.14
N ALA A 102 -14.98 16.53 3.51
CA ALA A 102 -15.07 15.95 4.84
C ALA A 102 -13.88 15.04 5.21
N THR A 103 -13.17 14.46 4.24
CA THR A 103 -12.13 13.45 4.51
C THR A 103 -10.70 13.94 4.27
N ASN A 104 -10.49 15.20 3.86
CA ASN A 104 -9.18 15.78 3.50
C ASN A 104 -8.39 15.00 2.42
N TYR A 105 -8.98 14.00 1.77
CA TYR A 105 -8.33 13.23 0.71
C TYR A 105 -8.60 13.85 -0.66
N PHE A 106 -7.53 14.07 -1.43
CA PHE A 106 -7.61 14.54 -2.80
C PHE A 106 -7.49 13.32 -3.74
N GLY A 107 -8.61 12.70 -4.11
CA GLY A 107 -8.59 11.56 -5.04
C GLY A 107 -9.77 10.59 -4.90
N PRO A 108 -9.73 9.47 -5.65
CA PRO A 108 -10.67 8.38 -5.47
C PRO A 108 -10.38 7.62 -4.19
N VAL A 109 -11.44 7.12 -3.57
CA VAL A 109 -11.42 6.43 -2.28
C VAL A 109 -12.13 5.10 -2.43
N LEU A 110 -11.47 4.05 -1.95
CA LEU A 110 -12.04 2.71 -1.85
C LEU A 110 -12.55 2.50 -0.42
N VAL A 111 -13.81 2.12 -0.31
CA VAL A 111 -14.40 1.55 0.90
C VAL A 111 -14.67 0.09 0.63
N PHE A 112 -14.17 -0.81 1.46
CA PHE A 112 -14.33 -2.25 1.25
C PHE A 112 -14.29 -3.04 2.56
N SER A 113 -14.63 -4.32 2.46
CA SER A 113 -14.42 -5.33 3.49
C SER A 113 -13.62 -6.49 2.90
N THR A 114 -12.88 -7.21 3.74
CA THR A 114 -12.19 -8.42 3.32
C THR A 114 -13.17 -9.58 3.14
N SER A 115 -12.75 -10.64 2.43
CA SER A 115 -13.64 -11.76 2.10
C SER A 115 -14.27 -12.44 3.33
N ASP A 116 -13.57 -12.41 4.47
CA ASP A 116 -13.96 -13.03 5.73
C ASP A 116 -14.05 -12.02 6.90
N ASN A 117 -14.12 -10.72 6.58
CA ASN A 117 -14.22 -9.61 7.54
C ASN A 117 -13.06 -9.47 8.53
N THR A 118 -11.94 -10.15 8.29
CA THR A 118 -10.70 -9.95 9.05
C THR A 118 -10.05 -8.60 8.73
N ASP A 119 -9.28 -8.05 9.66
CA ASP A 119 -8.60 -6.77 9.48
C ASP A 119 -7.56 -6.85 8.35
N PRO A 120 -7.70 -6.08 7.25
CA PRO A 120 -6.78 -6.10 6.12
C PRO A 120 -5.37 -5.62 6.46
N ASN A 121 -5.16 -4.94 7.60
CA ASN A 121 -3.84 -4.54 8.07
C ASN A 121 -3.07 -5.69 8.73
N THR A 122 -3.75 -6.75 9.17
CA THR A 122 -3.13 -7.84 9.95
C THR A 122 -3.32 -9.23 9.34
N ASN A 123 -4.23 -9.38 8.38
CA ASN A 123 -4.54 -10.69 7.79
C ASN A 123 -3.50 -11.20 6.77
N GLY A 124 -2.48 -10.39 6.43
CA GLY A 124 -1.34 -10.80 5.60
C GLY A 124 -1.63 -10.90 4.09
N ARG A 125 -2.80 -10.46 3.63
CA ARG A 125 -3.24 -10.57 2.23
C ARG A 125 -2.86 -9.33 1.42
N LYS A 126 -2.81 -9.49 0.10
CA LYS A 126 -2.54 -8.41 -0.84
C LYS A 126 -3.81 -8.01 -1.58
N TYR A 127 -4.03 -6.70 -1.68
CA TYR A 127 -5.19 -6.13 -2.35
C TYR A 127 -4.79 -5.32 -3.55
N HIS A 128 -5.49 -5.46 -4.68
CA HIS A 128 -5.21 -4.69 -5.88
C HIS A 128 -6.47 -4.38 -6.70
N LEU A 129 -6.44 -3.26 -7.41
CA LEU A 129 -7.50 -2.81 -8.31
C LEU A 129 -7.08 -3.03 -9.77
N LYS A 130 -7.96 -3.64 -10.57
CA LYS A 130 -7.82 -3.74 -12.03
C LYS A 130 -8.99 -3.07 -12.73
#